data_AF-A0A1H0GVU2-F1
#
_entry.id   AF-A0A1H0GVU2-F1
#
_cell.length_a   1.000
_cell.length_b   1.000
_cell.length_c   1.000
_cell.angle_alpha   90.00
_cell.angle_beta   90.00
_cell.angle_gamma   90.00
#
_symmetry.space_group_name_H-M   'P 1'
#
loop_
_entity.id
_entity.type
_entity.pdbx_description
1 polymer ?
#
loop_
_entity_poly.entity_id
_entity_poly.type
_entity_poly.pdbx_seq_one_letter_code
_entity_poly.pdbx_strand_id
1 'polypeptide(L)'
;MIEGDFHQVVHIWIMNKKGEFLIQQRQPWKVGWPNMWDCAAAGSVLLGETSESGAIREVKEELGIELQMEHAEVLFTLKFSRGFDDHWLVKQEIDVEQLNLQYEEVADARWATADEILGLVESGDFIPYHILVPLMEMSKSSISLKKASLSDAAELFEIQKKVFQPLYQKYQDHDTSPVFQSFDRFTERLQSGDFFKIYELGLLVGSVHVYPKSPGLMRLHMINILEEFQGKGIAQEVMTRIEGMYPQAIKWELDTIKQEQRNCYLYEKMGYEKTGDEWKVNEQMTLIHYTKTNNLNHLKPIL
;
A
#
# COMPACT_ATOMS: atom_id res chain seq x y z
N MET A 1 -2.32 -1.08 28.05
CA MET A 1 -2.11 0.05 27.14
C MET A 1 -2.58 1.31 27.83
N ILE A 2 -1.72 2.32 27.89
CA ILE A 2 -1.97 3.63 28.48
C ILE A 2 -2.57 4.53 27.39
N GLU A 3 -3.21 5.64 27.77
CA GLU A 3 -3.71 6.63 26.82
C GLU A 3 -2.55 7.19 25.97
N GLY A 4 -2.65 7.07 24.65
CA GLY A 4 -1.59 7.43 23.69
C GLY A 4 -0.84 6.24 23.08
N ASP A 5 -0.98 5.03 23.64
CA ASP A 5 -0.43 3.82 23.04
C ASP A 5 -1.32 3.36 21.87
N PHE A 6 -0.69 3.02 20.74
CA PHE A 6 -1.35 2.33 19.63
C PHE A 6 -0.96 0.85 19.63
N HIS A 7 -1.94 0.00 19.35
CA HIS A 7 -1.73 -1.40 19.06
C HIS A 7 -1.59 -1.60 17.56
N GLN A 8 -0.48 -2.15 17.09
CA GLN A 8 -0.34 -2.51 15.68
C GLN A 8 -0.38 -4.02 15.55
N VAL A 9 -1.22 -4.51 14.64
CA VAL A 9 -1.36 -5.93 14.31
C VAL A 9 -0.98 -6.11 12.85
N VAL A 10 -0.37 -7.23 12.53
CA VAL A 10 -0.07 -7.63 11.16
C VAL A 10 -0.91 -8.85 10.80
N HIS A 11 -1.49 -8.84 9.61
CA HIS A 11 -2.19 -9.98 9.03
C HIS A 11 -1.48 -10.36 7.72
N ILE A 12 -1.03 -11.61 7.62
CA ILE A 12 -0.20 -12.06 6.51
C ILE A 12 -1.01 -12.99 5.62
N TRP A 13 -1.14 -12.60 4.35
CA TRP A 13 -1.77 -13.38 3.30
C TRP A 13 -0.68 -13.89 2.37
N ILE A 14 -0.45 -15.21 2.36
CA ILE A 14 0.50 -15.84 1.45
C ILE A 14 -0.28 -16.42 0.28
N MET A 15 0.09 -16.06 -0.95
CA MET A 15 -0.59 -16.51 -2.16
C MET A 15 0.38 -17.25 -3.09
N ASN A 16 0.00 -18.43 -3.55
CA ASN A 16 0.77 -19.18 -4.54
C ASN A 16 0.48 -18.73 -5.98
N LYS A 17 1.19 -19.30 -6.97
CA LYS A 17 1.01 -18.98 -8.39
C LYS A 17 -0.34 -19.41 -8.96
N LYS A 18 -1.08 -20.29 -8.29
CA LYS A 18 -2.44 -20.67 -8.67
C LYS A 18 -3.49 -19.66 -8.18
N GLY A 19 -3.10 -18.68 -7.38
CA GLY A 19 -4.01 -17.72 -6.76
C GLY A 19 -4.75 -18.27 -5.54
N GLU A 20 -4.28 -19.39 -4.98
CA GLU A 20 -4.76 -19.91 -3.69
C GLU A 20 -4.00 -19.21 -2.56
N PHE A 21 -4.67 -19.03 -1.42
CA PHE A 21 -4.12 -18.44 -0.22
C PHE A 21 -3.83 -19.52 0.81
N LEU A 22 -2.70 -19.40 1.51
CA LEU A 22 -2.43 -20.22 2.68
C LEU A 22 -3.29 -19.69 3.82
N ILE A 23 -4.12 -20.58 4.38
CA ILE A 23 -4.95 -20.29 5.55
C ILE A 23 -4.58 -21.25 6.67
N GLN A 24 -4.74 -20.79 7.91
CA GLN A 24 -4.49 -21.61 9.08
C GLN A 24 -5.77 -21.79 9.90
N GLN A 25 -5.90 -22.93 10.57
CA GLN A 25 -6.95 -23.17 11.54
C GLN A 25 -6.39 -22.94 12.94
N ARG A 26 -7.06 -22.09 13.72
CA ARG A 26 -6.66 -21.76 15.09
C ARG A 26 -6.95 -22.91 16.03
N GLN A 27 -6.08 -23.12 17.02
CA GLN A 27 -6.29 -24.16 18.04
C GLN A 27 -7.62 -23.99 18.81
N PRO A 28 -8.27 -25.09 19.23
CA PRO A 28 -9.58 -25.05 19.90
C PRO A 28 -9.57 -24.32 21.25
N TRP A 29 -8.41 -24.18 21.88
CA TRP A 29 -8.25 -23.51 23.17
C TRP A 29 -7.78 -22.06 23.06
N LYS A 30 -7.63 -21.51 21.84
CA LYS A 30 -7.28 -20.09 21.68
C LYS A 30 -8.36 -19.19 22.26
N VAL A 31 -7.91 -18.19 23.02
CA VAL A 31 -8.78 -17.10 23.46
C VAL A 31 -9.11 -16.24 22.26
N GLY A 32 -10.40 -16.12 21.94
CA GLY A 32 -10.87 -15.44 20.73
C GLY A 32 -10.75 -16.32 19.49
N TRP A 33 -11.89 -16.56 18.83
CA TRP A 33 -12.01 -17.33 17.58
C TRP A 33 -11.39 -18.74 17.64
N PRO A 34 -11.75 -19.60 18.62
CA PRO A 34 -11.27 -20.98 18.66
C PRO A 34 -11.82 -21.81 17.48
N ASN A 35 -11.01 -22.72 16.93
CA ASN A 35 -11.32 -23.57 15.75
C ASN A 35 -11.61 -22.84 14.43
N MET A 36 -11.52 -21.51 14.40
CA MET A 36 -11.77 -20.73 13.20
C MET A 36 -10.57 -20.78 12.26
N TRP A 37 -10.86 -20.75 10.96
CA TRP A 37 -9.88 -20.48 9.92
C TRP A 37 -9.54 -18.99 9.87
N ASP A 38 -8.29 -18.70 9.51
CA ASP A 38 -7.67 -17.39 9.55
C ASP A 38 -6.72 -17.21 8.34
N CYS A 39 -6.21 -15.99 8.13
CA CYS A 39 -5.07 -15.77 7.23
C CYS A 39 -3.82 -16.54 7.69
N ALA A 40 -2.78 -16.62 6.86
CA ALA A 40 -1.64 -17.51 7.10
C ALA A 40 -1.01 -17.31 8.50
N ALA A 41 -0.84 -16.07 8.94
CA ALA A 41 -0.49 -15.76 10.32
C ALA A 41 -1.00 -14.37 10.69
N ALA A 42 -1.24 -14.12 11.97
CA ALA A 42 -1.59 -12.79 12.45
C ALA A 42 -1.18 -12.56 13.90
N GLY A 43 -0.59 -11.40 14.19
CA GLY A 43 -0.17 -11.10 15.54
C GLY A 43 0.29 -9.66 15.76
N SER A 44 0.65 -9.36 17.01
CA SER A 44 0.97 -8.00 17.45
C SER A 44 2.39 -7.62 17.08
N VAL A 45 2.57 -6.43 16.52
CA VAL A 45 3.90 -5.83 16.35
C VAL A 45 4.42 -5.41 17.74
N LEU A 46 5.59 -5.92 18.12
CA LEU A 46 6.18 -5.69 19.42
C LEU A 46 6.92 -4.34 19.47
N LEU A 47 7.21 -3.89 20.70
CA LEU A 47 7.97 -2.65 20.90
C LEU A 47 9.35 -2.74 20.22
N GLY A 48 9.62 -1.81 19.32
CA GLY A 48 10.87 -1.76 18.54
C GLY A 48 10.81 -2.53 17.22
N GLU A 49 9.73 -3.25 16.95
CA GLU A 49 9.50 -3.88 15.64
C GLU A 49 8.91 -2.88 14.65
N THR A 50 9.23 -3.11 13.37
CA THR A 50 8.46 -2.61 12.25
C THR A 50 7.33 -3.58 11.92
N SER A 51 6.32 -3.14 11.17
CA SER A 51 5.29 -4.01 10.59
C SER A 51 5.90 -5.21 9.84
N GLU A 52 6.94 -4.96 9.03
CA GLU A 52 7.65 -5.99 8.28
C GLU A 52 8.33 -7.02 9.20
N SER A 53 9.08 -6.57 10.22
CA SER A 53 9.74 -7.49 11.15
C SER A 53 8.74 -8.28 12.00
N GLY A 54 7.61 -7.67 12.37
CA GLY A 54 6.50 -8.37 13.04
C GLY A 54 5.93 -9.45 12.13
N ALA A 55 5.65 -9.14 10.86
CA ALA A 55 5.11 -10.12 9.91
C ALA A 55 6.05 -11.31 9.69
N ILE A 56 7.36 -11.07 9.56
CA ILE A 56 8.39 -12.12 9.48
C ILE A 56 8.37 -13.00 10.73
N ARG A 57 8.33 -12.40 11.92
CA ARG A 57 8.33 -13.14 13.18
C ARG A 57 7.08 -14.00 13.33
N GLU A 58 5.89 -13.43 13.18
CA GLU A 58 4.63 -14.16 13.36
C GLU A 58 4.54 -15.37 12.43
N VAL A 59 4.84 -15.20 11.14
CA VAL A 59 4.81 -16.32 10.18
C VAL A 59 5.85 -17.40 10.50
N LYS A 60 7.03 -16.99 10.97
CA LYS A 60 8.09 -17.93 11.37
C LYS A 60 7.73 -18.68 12.64
N GLU A 61 7.13 -18.01 13.62
CA GLU A 61 6.71 -18.60 14.89
C GLU A 61 5.55 -19.57 14.67
N GLU A 62 4.48 -19.14 13.99
CA GLU A 62 3.24 -19.91 13.84
C GLU A 62 3.37 -21.07 12.83
N LEU A 63 4.06 -20.85 11.70
CA LEU A 63 4.09 -21.79 10.58
C LEU A 63 5.49 -22.33 10.22
N GLY A 64 6.56 -21.75 10.78
CA GLY A 64 7.94 -22.10 10.44
C GLY A 64 8.40 -21.64 9.05
N ILE A 65 7.70 -20.69 8.42
CA ILE A 65 8.00 -20.21 7.07
C ILE A 65 8.99 -19.04 7.13
N GLU A 66 10.03 -19.09 6.29
CA GLU A 66 10.87 -17.93 5.99
C GLU A 66 10.20 -17.09 4.88
N LEU A 67 9.70 -15.90 5.24
CA LEU A 67 9.02 -15.01 4.31
C LEU A 67 9.96 -14.34 3.31
N GLN A 68 9.58 -14.36 2.03
CA GLN A 68 10.24 -13.66 0.94
C GLN A 68 9.72 -12.22 0.82
N MET A 69 10.25 -11.31 1.63
CA MET A 69 9.83 -9.91 1.64
C MET A 69 10.08 -9.18 0.32
N GLU A 70 10.98 -9.69 -0.52
CA GLU A 70 11.14 -9.21 -1.90
C GLU A 70 9.90 -9.44 -2.77
N HIS A 71 8.95 -10.26 -2.34
CA HIS A 71 7.65 -10.49 -3.01
C HIS A 71 6.47 -9.98 -2.19
N ALA A 72 6.73 -9.22 -1.14
CA ALA A 72 5.71 -8.68 -0.25
C ALA A 72 5.28 -7.26 -0.63
N GLU A 73 4.03 -6.95 -0.33
CA GLU A 73 3.49 -5.58 -0.28
C GLU A 73 2.46 -5.45 0.84
N VAL A 74 2.30 -4.22 1.36
CA VAL A 74 1.16 -3.88 2.21
C VAL A 74 0.01 -3.48 1.29
N LEU A 75 -1.10 -4.22 1.35
CA LEU A 75 -2.28 -3.91 0.55
C LEU A 75 -3.09 -2.75 1.13
N PHE A 76 -3.25 -2.74 2.46
CA PHE A 76 -3.97 -1.70 3.18
C PHE A 76 -3.59 -1.71 4.67
N THR A 77 -3.82 -0.56 5.30
CA THR A 77 -3.73 -0.37 6.74
C THR A 77 -5.13 0.01 7.23
N LEU A 78 -5.71 -0.78 8.13
CA LEU A 78 -7.00 -0.47 8.73
C LEU A 78 -6.78 0.25 10.04
N LYS A 79 -7.57 1.27 10.33
CA LYS A 79 -7.49 2.01 11.60
C LYS A 79 -8.65 1.62 12.49
N PHE A 80 -8.39 1.29 13.75
CA PHE A 80 -9.42 1.15 14.78
C PHE A 80 -9.15 2.11 15.94
N SER A 81 -10.03 2.10 16.95
CA SER A 81 -10.07 3.13 18.01
C SER A 81 -8.75 3.35 18.75
N ARG A 82 -7.88 2.33 18.82
CA ARG A 82 -6.59 2.38 19.53
C ARG A 82 -5.47 1.67 18.78
N GLY A 83 -5.53 1.63 17.45
CA GLY A 83 -4.51 0.89 16.70
C GLY A 83 -4.72 0.80 15.20
N PHE A 84 -3.87 -0.02 14.59
CA PHE A 84 -3.82 -0.25 13.14
C PHE A 84 -3.59 -1.73 12.82
N ASP A 85 -4.24 -2.20 11.76
CA ASP A 85 -4.01 -3.54 11.20
C ASP A 85 -3.36 -3.39 9.82
N ASP A 86 -2.12 -3.86 9.67
CA ASP A 86 -1.47 -3.92 8.36
C ASP A 86 -1.71 -5.29 7.73
N HIS A 87 -2.27 -5.27 6.52
CA HIS A 87 -2.49 -6.49 5.75
C HIS A 87 -1.42 -6.64 4.67
N TRP A 88 -0.54 -7.61 4.88
CA TRP A 88 0.53 -7.98 3.97
C TRP A 88 0.05 -9.03 2.99
N LEU A 89 0.39 -8.86 1.71
CA LEU A 89 0.30 -9.90 0.70
C LEU A 89 1.72 -10.32 0.31
N VAL A 90 2.02 -11.61 0.41
CA VAL A 90 3.29 -12.20 0.00
C VAL A 90 3.03 -13.26 -1.08
N LYS A 91 3.59 -13.07 -2.28
CA LYS A 91 3.46 -14.05 -3.36
C LYS A 91 4.61 -15.06 -3.27
N GLN A 92 4.34 -16.23 -2.69
CA GLN A 92 5.35 -17.25 -2.38
C GLN A 92 4.78 -18.66 -2.47
N GLU A 93 5.58 -19.59 -2.99
CA GLU A 93 5.26 -21.02 -2.98
C GLU A 93 5.70 -21.65 -1.65
N ILE A 94 4.81 -22.44 -1.06
CA ILE A 94 5.04 -23.12 0.22
C ILE A 94 4.66 -24.59 0.08
N ASP A 95 5.53 -25.47 0.58
CA ASP A 95 5.21 -26.88 0.77
C ASP A 95 4.51 -27.04 2.12
N VAL A 96 3.18 -27.22 2.08
CA VAL A 96 2.34 -27.31 3.28
C VAL A 96 2.70 -28.52 4.13
N GLU A 97 3.24 -29.58 3.54
CA GLU A 97 3.64 -30.79 4.25
C GLU A 97 4.90 -30.58 5.12
N GLN A 98 5.66 -29.51 4.87
CA GLN A 98 6.89 -29.17 5.59
C GLN A 98 6.70 -28.06 6.63
N LEU A 99 5.46 -27.60 6.84
CA LEU A 99 5.19 -26.58 7.86
C LEU A 99 5.53 -27.09 9.26
N ASN A 100 6.12 -26.21 10.06
CA ASN A 100 6.34 -26.46 11.48
C ASN A 100 5.31 -25.66 12.27
N LEU A 101 4.13 -26.25 12.45
CA LEU A 101 3.01 -25.60 13.11
C LEU A 101 3.26 -25.45 14.61
N GLN A 102 3.15 -24.23 15.11
CA GLN A 102 3.21 -23.98 16.55
C GLN A 102 1.96 -24.54 17.23
N TYR A 103 2.13 -25.58 18.03
CA TYR A 103 1.03 -26.25 18.71
C TYR A 103 0.19 -25.32 19.59
N GLU A 104 0.77 -24.27 20.16
CA GLU A 104 0.03 -23.32 20.98
C GLU A 104 -0.96 -22.44 20.18
N GLU A 105 -0.73 -22.26 18.88
CA GLU A 105 -1.44 -21.31 18.00
C GLU A 105 -2.27 -22.02 16.92
N VAL A 106 -1.66 -22.98 16.21
CA VAL A 106 -2.15 -23.49 14.93
C VAL A 106 -2.47 -24.98 15.00
N ALA A 107 -3.70 -25.35 14.62
CA ALA A 107 -4.19 -26.73 14.57
C ALA A 107 -3.96 -27.38 13.20
N ASP A 108 -4.12 -26.62 12.13
CA ASP A 108 -4.02 -27.10 10.75
C ASP A 108 -3.66 -25.93 9.81
N ALA A 109 -3.15 -26.23 8.62
CA ALA A 109 -2.88 -25.24 7.58
C ALA A 109 -3.07 -25.85 6.19
N ARG A 110 -3.65 -25.08 5.26
CA ARG A 110 -3.87 -25.56 3.89
C ARG A 110 -4.00 -24.41 2.89
N TRP A 111 -3.83 -24.74 1.62
CA TRP A 111 -4.23 -23.86 0.53
C TRP A 111 -5.76 -23.81 0.42
N ALA A 112 -6.28 -22.62 0.12
CA ALA A 112 -7.68 -22.38 -0.19
C ALA A 112 -7.83 -21.33 -1.29
N THR A 113 -8.75 -21.56 -2.20
CA THR A 113 -9.17 -20.56 -3.20
C THR A 113 -9.97 -19.43 -2.55
N ALA A 114 -10.08 -18.30 -3.27
CA ALA A 114 -10.94 -17.19 -2.83
C ALA A 114 -12.39 -17.64 -2.57
N ASP A 115 -12.95 -18.47 -3.45
CA ASP A 115 -14.33 -18.95 -3.32
C ASP A 115 -14.50 -19.87 -2.10
N GLU A 116 -13.51 -20.72 -1.81
CA GLU A 116 -13.53 -21.55 -0.60
C GLU A 116 -13.46 -20.71 0.68
N ILE A 117 -12.60 -19.68 0.71
CA ILE A 117 -12.51 -18.76 1.86
C ILE A 117 -13.85 -18.05 2.08
N LEU A 118 -14.47 -17.55 1.00
CA LEU A 118 -15.79 -16.92 1.09
C LEU A 118 -16.86 -17.91 1.58
N GLY A 119 -16.84 -19.16 1.10
CA GLY A 119 -17.73 -20.21 1.59
C GLY A 119 -17.55 -20.52 3.08
N LEU A 120 -16.31 -20.52 3.59
CA LEU A 120 -16.05 -20.69 5.03
C LEU A 120 -16.52 -19.48 5.86
N VAL A 121 -16.44 -18.26 5.31
CA VAL A 121 -17.02 -17.07 5.97
C VAL A 121 -18.55 -17.20 6.05
N GLU A 122 -19.19 -17.67 4.98
CA GLU A 122 -20.64 -17.90 4.95
C GLU A 122 -21.09 -18.99 5.92
N SER A 123 -20.31 -20.07 6.09
CA SER A 123 -20.60 -21.12 7.06
C SER A 123 -20.27 -20.74 8.50
N GLY A 124 -19.54 -19.63 8.71
CA GLY A 124 -19.11 -19.16 10.03
C GLY A 124 -17.86 -19.86 10.56
N ASP A 125 -17.09 -20.51 9.68
CA ASP A 125 -15.87 -21.24 10.01
C ASP A 125 -14.58 -20.44 9.75
N PHE A 126 -14.67 -19.26 9.14
CA PHE A 126 -13.53 -18.35 8.88
C PHE A 126 -13.74 -16.98 9.52
N ILE A 127 -12.68 -16.37 10.06
CA ILE A 127 -12.76 -15.04 10.69
C ILE A 127 -13.28 -14.02 9.66
N PRO A 128 -14.38 -13.31 9.93
CA PRO A 128 -15.08 -12.53 8.92
C PRO A 128 -14.41 -11.17 8.66
N TYR A 129 -13.23 -11.20 8.04
CA TYR A 129 -12.53 -10.00 7.58
C TYR A 129 -13.37 -9.26 6.53
N HIS A 130 -13.76 -8.03 6.83
CA HIS A 130 -14.54 -7.18 5.90
C HIS A 130 -13.76 -6.74 4.66
N ILE A 131 -12.45 -7.00 4.65
CA ILE A 131 -11.52 -6.67 3.58
C ILE A 131 -11.30 -7.81 2.58
N LEU A 132 -11.92 -8.99 2.75
CA LEU A 132 -11.61 -10.15 1.92
C LEU A 132 -11.83 -9.88 0.44
N VAL A 133 -12.99 -9.32 0.09
CA VAL A 133 -13.31 -8.99 -1.31
C VAL A 133 -12.28 -8.04 -1.91
N PRO A 134 -12.03 -6.83 -1.35
CA PRO A 134 -11.02 -5.94 -1.92
C PRO A 134 -9.60 -6.53 -1.88
N LEU A 135 -9.25 -7.34 -0.87
CA LEU A 135 -7.96 -8.05 -0.83
C LEU A 135 -7.83 -9.04 -1.99
N MET A 136 -8.86 -9.85 -2.24
CA MET A 136 -8.88 -10.84 -3.33
C MET A 136 -8.89 -10.18 -4.71
N GLU A 137 -9.49 -8.99 -4.84
CA GLU A 137 -9.42 -8.20 -6.07
C GLU A 137 -8.02 -7.61 -6.28
N MET A 138 -7.44 -7.00 -5.24
CA MET A 138 -6.11 -6.39 -5.30
C MET A 138 -5.00 -7.43 -5.50
N SER A 139 -5.14 -8.64 -4.95
CA SER A 139 -4.14 -9.70 -5.07
C SER A 139 -3.96 -10.20 -6.50
N LYS A 140 -5.03 -10.10 -7.32
CA LYS A 140 -5.04 -10.46 -8.75
C LYS A 140 -4.36 -9.41 -9.62
N SER A 141 -4.15 -8.20 -9.10
CA SER A 141 -3.49 -7.15 -9.87
C SER A 141 -2.04 -7.49 -10.18
N SER A 142 -1.61 -7.07 -11.37
CA SER A 142 -0.21 -7.05 -11.77
C SER A 142 0.56 -5.87 -11.18
N ILE A 143 -0.15 -4.90 -10.58
CA ILE A 143 0.44 -3.72 -9.97
C ILE A 143 0.73 -4.00 -8.50
N SER A 144 1.92 -3.64 -8.04
CA SER A 144 2.28 -3.70 -6.63
C SER A 144 3.05 -2.47 -6.19
N LEU A 145 2.93 -2.15 -4.90
CA LEU A 145 3.62 -1.04 -4.26
C LEU A 145 4.62 -1.55 -3.23
N LYS A 146 5.86 -1.10 -3.32
CA LYS A 146 6.88 -1.41 -2.32
C LYS A 146 7.45 -0.14 -1.73
N LYS A 147 7.48 -0.06 -0.41
CA LYS A 147 8.10 1.08 0.27
C LYS A 147 9.56 1.16 -0.11
N ALA A 148 10.00 2.33 -0.52
CA ALA A 148 11.38 2.60 -0.90
C ALA A 148 12.22 2.88 0.33
N SER A 149 13.50 2.55 0.25
CA SER A 149 14.52 2.90 1.23
C SER A 149 15.61 3.76 0.58
N LEU A 150 16.59 4.19 1.38
CA LEU A 150 17.70 5.01 0.87
C LEU A 150 18.54 4.29 -0.20
N SER A 151 18.57 2.96 -0.22
CA SER A 151 19.27 2.22 -1.27
C SER A 151 18.61 2.37 -2.64
N ASP A 152 17.32 2.72 -2.69
CA ASP A 152 16.56 2.92 -3.93
C ASP A 152 16.71 4.33 -4.50
N ALA A 153 17.38 5.25 -3.78
CA ALA A 153 17.34 6.67 -4.09
C ALA A 153 17.88 7.01 -5.49
N ALA A 154 18.97 6.36 -5.89
CA ALA A 154 19.59 6.60 -7.20
C ALA A 154 18.66 6.21 -8.36
N GLU A 155 18.04 5.03 -8.28
CA GLU A 155 17.10 4.54 -9.30
C GLU A 155 15.86 5.43 -9.40
N LEU A 156 15.28 5.81 -8.25
CA LEU A 156 14.09 6.65 -8.22
C LEU A 156 14.34 8.08 -8.70
N PHE A 157 15.53 8.63 -8.43
CA PHE A 157 15.93 9.94 -8.92
C PHE A 157 16.04 9.99 -10.44
N GLU A 158 16.57 8.93 -11.07
CA GLU A 158 16.65 8.84 -12.53
C GLU A 158 15.28 8.66 -13.17
N ILE A 159 14.39 7.84 -12.59
CA ILE A 159 12.99 7.73 -13.05
C ILE A 159 12.29 9.09 -13.00
N GLN A 160 12.42 9.83 -11.90
CA GLN A 160 11.84 11.16 -11.78
C GLN A 160 12.33 12.07 -12.91
N LYS A 161 13.64 12.17 -13.14
CA LYS A 161 14.20 12.99 -14.21
C LYS A 161 13.64 12.58 -15.58
N LYS A 162 13.62 11.28 -15.88
CA LYS A 162 13.08 10.75 -17.14
C LYS A 162 11.61 11.15 -17.34
N VAL A 163 10.78 11.04 -16.30
CA VAL A 163 9.35 11.38 -16.35
C VAL A 163 9.11 12.89 -16.51
N PHE A 164 9.90 13.74 -15.83
CA PHE A 164 9.72 15.18 -15.88
C PHE A 164 10.44 15.87 -17.05
N GLN A 165 11.38 15.19 -17.74
CA GLN A 165 12.14 15.77 -18.85
C GLN A 165 11.25 16.29 -20.00
N PRO A 166 10.21 15.57 -20.48
CA PRO A 166 9.32 16.09 -21.51
C PRO A 166 8.49 17.29 -21.04
N LEU A 167 8.04 17.31 -19.78
CA LEU A 167 7.33 18.44 -19.19
C LEU A 167 8.24 19.68 -19.11
N TYR A 168 9.49 19.50 -18.71
CA TYR A 168 10.46 20.58 -18.70
C TYR A 168 10.71 21.12 -20.11
N GLN A 169 10.88 20.27 -21.12
CA GLN A 169 11.04 20.71 -22.52
C GLN A 169 9.84 21.52 -23.02
N LYS A 170 8.63 21.16 -22.58
CA LYS A 170 7.37 21.81 -22.95
C LYS A 170 7.15 23.16 -22.25
N TYR A 171 7.45 23.24 -20.96
CA TYR A 171 7.08 24.39 -20.12
C TYR A 171 8.25 25.28 -19.69
N GLN A 172 9.49 24.82 -19.87
CA GLN A 172 10.73 25.54 -19.54
C GLN A 172 10.74 26.09 -18.10
N ASP A 173 10.18 25.33 -17.17
CA ASP A 173 10.23 25.64 -15.74
C ASP A 173 11.65 25.39 -15.21
N HIS A 174 12.45 26.44 -15.13
CA HIS A 174 13.82 26.37 -14.62
C HIS A 174 13.89 26.38 -13.08
N ASP A 175 12.84 26.89 -12.42
CA ASP A 175 12.87 27.20 -11.00
C ASP A 175 12.33 26.06 -10.14
N THR A 176 11.29 25.37 -10.60
CA THR A 176 10.59 24.37 -9.79
C THR A 176 10.64 22.94 -10.35
N SER A 177 11.16 22.76 -11.57
CA SER A 177 11.16 21.47 -12.23
C SER A 177 11.98 20.41 -11.45
N PRO A 178 11.42 19.21 -11.22
CA PRO A 178 12.15 18.10 -10.60
C PRO A 178 13.38 17.63 -11.39
N VAL A 179 13.52 18.04 -12.65
CA VAL A 179 14.70 17.76 -13.49
C VAL A 179 15.98 18.38 -12.91
N PHE A 180 15.88 19.59 -12.34
CA PHE A 180 17.02 20.32 -11.78
C PHE A 180 17.22 20.09 -10.29
N GLN A 181 16.41 19.24 -9.67
CA GLN A 181 16.60 18.87 -8.27
C GLN A 181 17.98 18.23 -8.08
N SER A 182 18.70 18.61 -7.01
CA SER A 182 19.93 17.91 -6.62
C SER A 182 19.63 16.54 -6.03
N PHE A 183 20.58 15.62 -6.14
CA PHE A 183 20.46 14.29 -5.53
C PHE A 183 20.33 14.35 -4.00
N ASP A 184 21.05 15.28 -3.36
CA ASP A 184 20.97 15.49 -1.90
C ASP A 184 19.55 15.90 -1.48
N ARG A 185 18.94 16.88 -2.17
CA ARG A 185 17.57 17.32 -1.88
C ARG A 185 16.54 16.22 -2.18
N PHE A 186 16.80 15.36 -3.17
CA PHE A 186 15.97 14.19 -3.42
C PHE A 186 16.05 13.20 -2.24
N THR A 187 17.26 12.93 -1.76
CA THR A 187 17.52 12.00 -0.67
C THR A 187 16.93 12.49 0.66
N GLU A 188 17.06 13.78 0.99
CA GLU A 188 16.39 14.41 2.14
C GLU A 188 14.86 14.23 2.07
N ARG A 189 14.29 14.38 0.87
CA ARG A 189 12.87 14.15 0.65
C ARG A 189 12.51 12.67 0.79
N LEU A 190 13.36 11.76 0.35
CA LEU A 190 13.14 10.32 0.53
C LEU A 190 13.17 9.89 2.00
N GLN A 191 13.89 10.62 2.85
CA GLN A 191 13.86 10.45 4.31
C GLN A 191 12.62 11.11 4.96
N SER A 192 11.93 12.01 4.25
CA SER A 192 10.77 12.75 4.76
C SER A 192 9.49 12.40 4.02
N GLY A 193 8.66 11.59 4.67
CA GLY A 193 7.47 10.98 4.08
C GLY A 193 7.78 9.61 3.47
N ASP A 194 6.80 9.07 2.76
CA ASP A 194 6.86 7.72 2.23
C ASP A 194 6.98 7.76 0.71
N PHE A 195 8.03 7.10 0.21
CA PHE A 195 8.18 6.79 -1.20
C PHE A 195 7.78 5.34 -1.43
N PHE A 196 7.03 5.11 -2.50
CA PHE A 196 6.73 3.77 -2.98
C PHE A 196 7.25 3.60 -4.40
N LYS A 197 7.92 2.49 -4.64
CA LYS A 197 8.22 1.96 -5.96
C LYS A 197 6.96 1.33 -6.53
N ILE A 198 6.62 1.66 -7.78
CA ILE A 198 5.45 1.13 -8.48
C ILE A 198 5.95 0.05 -9.44
N TYR A 199 5.48 -1.18 -9.25
CA TYR A 199 5.78 -2.29 -10.14
C TYR A 199 4.57 -2.69 -10.97
N GLU A 200 4.78 -3.10 -12.22
CA GLU A 200 3.78 -3.78 -13.06
C GLU A 200 4.42 -5.07 -13.60
N LEU A 201 3.81 -6.24 -13.31
CA LEU A 201 4.37 -7.56 -13.66
C LEU A 201 5.82 -7.74 -13.18
N GLY A 202 6.15 -7.17 -12.01
CA GLY A 202 7.49 -7.23 -11.42
C GLY A 202 8.51 -6.25 -12.02
N LEU A 203 8.15 -5.50 -13.06
CA LEU A 203 9.00 -4.45 -13.63
C LEU A 203 8.78 -3.14 -12.89
N LEU A 204 9.85 -2.44 -12.52
CA LEU A 204 9.74 -1.10 -11.94
C LEU A 204 9.29 -0.11 -13.03
N VAL A 205 8.10 0.46 -12.87
CA VAL A 205 7.49 1.36 -13.86
C VAL A 205 7.38 2.80 -13.38
N GLY A 206 7.65 3.06 -12.11
CA GLY A 206 7.39 4.36 -11.52
C GLY A 206 7.65 4.46 -10.03
N SER A 207 7.25 5.60 -9.48
CA SER A 207 7.26 5.86 -8.04
C SER A 207 6.16 6.82 -7.62
N VAL A 208 5.75 6.76 -6.35
CA VAL A 208 4.85 7.76 -5.76
C VAL A 208 5.43 8.27 -4.44
N HIS A 209 5.33 9.59 -4.21
CA HIS A 209 5.70 10.22 -2.94
C HIS A 209 4.45 10.76 -2.25
N VAL A 210 4.28 10.37 -0.99
CA VAL A 210 3.22 10.87 -0.11
C VAL A 210 3.77 11.27 1.25
N TYR A 211 3.15 12.25 1.89
CA TYR A 211 3.54 12.67 3.24
C TYR A 211 2.42 13.40 3.97
N PRO A 212 2.39 13.34 5.31
CA PRO A 212 1.47 14.14 6.11
C PRO A 212 1.87 15.62 6.07
N LYS A 213 0.91 16.52 5.82
CA LYS A 213 1.08 17.98 5.90
C LYS A 213 0.70 18.52 7.28
N SER A 214 -0.34 17.96 7.87
CA SER A 214 -0.85 18.25 9.21
C SER A 214 -1.70 17.07 9.68
N PRO A 215 -2.13 17.01 10.96
CA PRO A 215 -2.95 15.90 11.44
C PRO A 215 -4.19 15.66 10.56
N GLY A 216 -4.24 14.48 9.92
CA GLY A 216 -5.32 14.07 9.03
C GLY A 216 -5.26 14.63 7.60
N LEU A 217 -4.32 15.52 7.26
CA LEU A 217 -4.12 16.01 5.89
C LEU A 217 -2.90 15.32 5.28
N MET A 218 -3.14 14.54 4.23
CA MET A 218 -2.10 13.89 3.43
C MET A 218 -1.88 14.62 2.12
N ARG A 219 -0.62 14.69 1.68
CA ARG A 219 -0.25 15.19 0.37
C ARG A 219 0.12 14.04 -0.55
N LEU A 220 -0.56 13.96 -1.68
CA LEU A 220 -0.13 13.16 -2.84
C LEU A 220 0.73 14.06 -3.72
N HIS A 221 2.06 13.90 -3.64
CA HIS A 221 2.96 14.87 -4.25
C HIS A 221 3.27 14.56 -5.70
N MET A 222 3.92 13.43 -5.98
CA MET A 222 4.33 13.06 -7.32
C MET A 222 3.97 11.60 -7.54
N ILE A 223 3.26 11.33 -8.64
CA ILE A 223 3.11 9.99 -9.19
C ILE A 223 3.90 9.99 -10.51
N ASN A 224 5.05 9.33 -10.47
CA ASN A 224 5.91 9.14 -11.62
C ASN A 224 5.54 7.82 -12.28
N ILE A 225 5.16 7.85 -13.55
CA ILE A 225 4.97 6.65 -14.37
C ILE A 225 5.72 6.88 -15.67
N LEU A 226 6.65 5.97 -15.96
CA LEU A 226 7.40 5.94 -17.21
C LEU A 226 6.44 5.96 -18.41
N GLU A 227 6.78 6.73 -19.44
CA GLU A 227 5.91 7.06 -20.59
C GLU A 227 5.34 5.81 -21.28
N GLU A 228 6.15 4.77 -21.44
CA GLU A 228 5.79 3.48 -22.04
C GLU A 228 4.75 2.66 -21.23
N PHE A 229 4.49 3.04 -19.98
CA PHE A 229 3.50 2.43 -19.08
C PHE A 229 2.28 3.31 -18.82
N GLN A 230 2.26 4.52 -19.37
CA GLN A 230 1.16 5.45 -19.21
C GLN A 230 -0.11 5.03 -19.98
N GLY A 231 -1.27 5.51 -19.51
CA GLY A 231 -2.57 5.23 -20.15
C GLY A 231 -3.17 3.85 -19.84
N LYS A 232 -2.51 3.02 -19.03
CA LYS A 232 -2.92 1.65 -18.68
C LYS A 232 -3.71 1.53 -17.36
N GLY A 233 -4.15 2.65 -16.77
CA GLY A 233 -4.86 2.66 -15.49
C GLY A 233 -3.97 2.61 -14.24
N ILE A 234 -2.65 2.44 -14.38
CA ILE A 234 -1.70 2.31 -13.26
C ILE A 234 -1.87 3.42 -12.20
N ALA A 235 -1.94 4.69 -12.61
CA ALA A 235 -2.08 5.79 -11.67
C ALA A 235 -3.38 5.72 -10.83
N GLN A 236 -4.48 5.23 -11.41
CA GLN A 236 -5.77 5.11 -10.72
C GLN A 236 -5.69 4.06 -9.61
N GLU A 237 -5.05 2.93 -9.92
CA GLU A 237 -4.84 1.87 -8.94
C GLU A 237 -3.86 2.30 -7.85
N VAL A 238 -2.74 2.95 -8.21
CA VAL A 238 -1.78 3.50 -7.24
C VAL A 238 -2.47 4.46 -6.28
N MET A 239 -3.29 5.39 -6.78
CA MET A 239 -4.04 6.32 -5.93
C MET A 239 -5.01 5.60 -5.00
N THR A 240 -5.72 4.57 -5.50
CA THR A 240 -6.65 3.76 -4.68
C THR A 240 -5.92 3.04 -3.56
N ARG A 241 -4.79 2.39 -3.87
CA ARG A 241 -3.96 1.68 -2.89
C ARG A 241 -3.38 2.64 -1.85
N ILE A 242 -2.79 3.75 -2.28
CA ILE A 242 -2.22 4.76 -1.40
C ILE A 242 -3.28 5.30 -0.45
N GLU A 243 -4.47 5.68 -0.92
CA GLU A 243 -5.54 6.12 -0.01
C GLU A 243 -5.93 5.05 1.02
N GLY A 244 -5.92 3.76 0.64
CA GLY A 244 -6.17 2.63 1.54
C GLY A 244 -5.05 2.34 2.55
N MET A 245 -3.83 2.82 2.31
CA MET A 245 -2.68 2.67 3.23
C MET A 245 -2.61 3.77 4.30
N TYR A 246 -3.35 4.87 4.14
CA TYR A 246 -3.37 5.98 5.12
C TYR A 246 -4.78 6.21 5.67
N PRO A 247 -5.36 5.26 6.43
CA PRO A 247 -6.74 5.34 6.94
C PRO A 247 -6.98 6.54 7.89
N GLN A 248 -5.92 7.17 8.40
CA GLN A 248 -5.98 8.38 9.21
C GLN A 248 -6.24 9.66 8.41
N ALA A 249 -6.11 9.63 7.08
CA ALA A 249 -6.29 10.81 6.24
C ALA A 249 -7.77 11.24 6.17
N ILE A 250 -8.12 12.41 6.66
CA ILE A 250 -9.47 12.98 6.46
C ILE A 250 -9.54 13.87 5.22
N LYS A 251 -8.38 14.23 4.67
CA LYS A 251 -8.25 15.06 3.47
C LYS A 251 -6.98 14.69 2.73
N TRP A 252 -7.09 14.64 1.41
CA TRP A 252 -5.94 14.58 0.51
C TRP A 252 -5.82 15.87 -0.29
N GLU A 253 -4.60 16.26 -0.59
CA GLU A 253 -4.30 17.37 -1.50
C GLU A 253 -3.19 17.03 -2.50
N LEU A 254 -3.22 17.68 -3.65
CA LEU A 254 -2.18 17.61 -4.67
C LEU A 254 -2.17 18.90 -5.51
N ASP A 255 -1.04 19.14 -6.18
CA ASP A 255 -0.93 20.17 -7.21
C ASP A 255 -0.55 19.53 -8.54
N THR A 256 -1.06 20.06 -9.65
CA THR A 256 -0.67 19.62 -10.98
C THR A 256 -0.67 20.76 -11.98
N ILE A 257 -0.02 20.54 -13.13
CA ILE A 257 0.01 21.53 -14.22
C ILE A 257 -1.38 21.61 -14.84
N LYS A 258 -2.00 22.79 -14.78
CA LYS A 258 -3.36 23.06 -15.29
C LYS A 258 -3.48 22.76 -16.78
N GLN A 259 -2.41 22.98 -17.53
CA GLN A 259 -2.35 22.72 -18.97
C GLN A 259 -2.25 21.21 -19.31
N GLU A 260 -1.88 20.35 -18.35
CA GLU A 260 -1.87 18.90 -18.51
C GLU A 260 -3.28 18.31 -18.27
N GLN A 261 -4.16 18.46 -19.27
CA GLN A 261 -5.57 18.06 -19.19
C GLN A 261 -5.76 16.57 -18.81
N ARG A 262 -4.86 15.69 -19.26
CA ARG A 262 -4.90 14.28 -18.90
C ARG A 262 -4.74 14.04 -17.39
N ASN A 263 -3.85 14.80 -16.74
CA ASN A 263 -3.64 14.70 -15.30
C ASN A 263 -4.83 15.29 -14.55
N CYS A 264 -5.32 16.45 -14.99
CA CYS A 264 -6.54 17.05 -14.42
C CYS A 264 -7.72 16.07 -14.47
N TYR A 265 -7.98 15.46 -15.63
CA TYR A 265 -9.04 14.46 -15.79
C TYR A 265 -8.84 13.23 -14.89
N LEU A 266 -7.61 12.74 -14.75
CA LEU A 266 -7.30 11.64 -13.85
C LEU A 266 -7.71 11.98 -12.41
N TYR A 267 -7.29 13.14 -11.88
CA TYR A 267 -7.58 13.51 -10.50
C TYR A 267 -9.07 13.72 -10.26
N GLU A 268 -9.76 14.41 -11.19
CA GLU A 268 -11.21 14.58 -11.15
C GLU A 268 -11.95 13.23 -11.16
N LYS A 269 -11.52 12.29 -12.01
CA LYS A 269 -12.07 10.93 -12.05
C LYS A 269 -11.85 10.17 -10.74
N MET A 270 -10.74 10.42 -10.05
CA MET A 270 -10.44 9.84 -8.73
C MET A 270 -11.14 10.56 -7.57
N GLY A 271 -11.97 11.56 -7.86
CA GLY A 271 -12.80 12.28 -6.89
C GLY A 271 -12.13 13.51 -6.27
N TYR A 272 -11.01 13.98 -6.83
CA TYR A 272 -10.39 15.24 -6.41
C TYR A 272 -11.10 16.43 -7.07
N GLU A 273 -11.27 17.50 -6.31
CA GLU A 273 -11.94 18.72 -6.73
C GLU A 273 -10.95 19.89 -6.76
N LYS A 274 -11.04 20.72 -7.80
CA LYS A 274 -10.26 21.97 -7.93
C LYS A 274 -10.67 22.94 -6.83
N THR A 275 -9.72 23.53 -6.12
CA THR A 275 -10.04 24.55 -5.10
C THR A 275 -10.14 25.98 -5.67
N GLY A 276 -9.69 26.17 -6.90
CA GLY A 276 -9.55 27.49 -7.52
C GLY A 276 -8.23 28.20 -7.21
N ASP A 277 -7.41 27.62 -6.32
CA ASP A 277 -6.07 28.14 -6.06
C ASP A 277 -5.15 27.79 -7.24
N GLU A 278 -4.68 28.83 -7.92
CA GLU A 278 -3.80 28.71 -9.07
C GLU A 278 -2.54 29.56 -8.86
N TRP A 279 -1.40 29.00 -9.25
CA TRP A 279 -0.13 29.69 -9.20
C TRP A 279 0.49 29.71 -10.61
N LYS A 280 0.68 30.91 -11.15
CA LYS A 280 1.39 31.11 -12.42
C LYS A 280 2.89 30.91 -12.19
N VAL A 281 3.45 29.89 -12.83
CA VAL A 281 4.89 29.57 -12.79
C VAL A 281 5.63 30.47 -13.74
N ASN A 282 5.15 30.51 -14.98
CA ASN A 282 5.63 31.33 -16.07
C ASN A 282 4.50 31.53 -17.10
N GLU A 283 4.80 32.07 -18.27
CA GLU A 283 3.79 32.33 -19.31
C GLU A 283 3.13 31.08 -19.89
N GLN A 284 3.76 29.90 -19.76
CA GLN A 284 3.32 28.65 -20.37
C GLN A 284 2.77 27.65 -19.34
N MET A 285 3.04 27.86 -18.05
CA MET A 285 2.74 26.90 -16.99
C MET A 285 2.03 27.56 -15.81
N THR A 286 0.93 26.94 -15.40
CA THR A 286 0.17 27.29 -14.21
C THR A 286 -0.07 26.02 -13.42
N LEU A 287 0.21 26.00 -12.12
CA LEU A 287 -0.30 24.91 -11.28
C LEU A 287 -1.68 25.25 -10.78
N ILE A 288 -2.47 24.19 -10.59
CA ILE A 288 -3.79 24.24 -9.98
C ILE A 288 -3.83 23.25 -8.80
N HIS A 289 -4.44 23.69 -7.71
CA HIS A 289 -4.60 22.92 -6.49
C HIS A 289 -5.88 22.07 -6.51
N TYR A 290 -5.74 20.85 -6.00
CA TYR A 290 -6.83 19.89 -5.86
C TYR A 290 -6.91 19.37 -4.43
N THR A 291 -8.14 19.10 -3.98
CA THR A 291 -8.38 18.43 -2.70
C THR A 291 -9.43 17.34 -2.82
N LYS A 292 -9.38 16.34 -1.93
CA LYS A 292 -10.38 15.30 -1.80
C LYS A 292 -10.71 15.13 -0.32
N THR A 293 -11.98 15.30 0.04
CA THR A 293 -12.49 15.18 1.42
C THR A 293 -13.63 14.17 1.55
N ASN A 294 -14.26 13.80 0.42
CA ASN A 294 -15.34 12.83 0.35
C ASN A 294 -14.91 11.61 -0.48
N ASN A 295 -15.59 10.48 -0.31
CA ASN A 295 -15.29 9.23 -1.04
C ASN A 295 -13.81 8.82 -0.95
N LEU A 296 -13.19 9.05 0.21
CA LEU A 296 -11.87 8.52 0.49
C LEU A 296 -11.94 7.00 0.42
N ASN A 297 -10.98 6.38 -0.29
CA ASN A 297 -10.92 4.93 -0.45
C ASN A 297 -10.40 4.23 0.82
N HIS A 298 -10.97 4.61 1.97
CA HIS A 298 -10.70 3.95 3.22
C HIS A 298 -11.55 2.70 3.30
N LEU A 299 -10.90 1.56 3.52
CA LEU A 299 -11.60 0.38 4.00
C LEU A 299 -12.07 0.70 5.42
N LYS A 300 -13.39 0.79 5.61
CA LYS A 300 -13.95 1.13 6.92
C LYS A 300 -13.66 -0.01 7.89
N PRO A 301 -13.08 0.25 9.07
CA PRO A 301 -13.06 -0.75 10.15
C PRO A 301 -14.50 -1.12 10.52
N ILE A 302 -14.76 -2.39 10.83
CA ILE A 302 -15.98 -2.77 11.54
C ILE A 302 -15.76 -2.50 13.03
N LEU A 303 -16.71 -1.78 13.64
CA LEU A 303 -16.80 -1.49 15.08
C LEU A 303 -16.99 -2.75 15.92
#